data_AF-A0A662M358-F1
#
_entry.id   AF-A0A662M358-F1
#
_cell.length_a   1.000
_cell.length_b   1.000
_cell.length_c   1.000
_cell.angle_alpha   90.00
_cell.angle_beta   90.00
_cell.angle_gamma   90.00
#
_symmetry.space_group_name_H-M   'P 1'
#
loop_
_entity.id
_entity.type
_entity.pdbx_description
1 polymer ?
#
loop_
_entity_poly.entity_id
_entity_poly.type
_entity_poly.pdbx_seq_one_letter_code
_entity_poly.pdbx_strand_id
1 'polypeptide(L)'
;MVLLLITPLFQGVAVSEKGNDSYIFITQPEGGIYLNGRKIIPAYKPSWTVMIGYHSIDISTVSSSNILTAYFTLYNMFTRDTVDSLLDTTPSNGFSCNFSNVPRGSYIVMVIALALDPNEPVASDWRAPIIFIPL
;
A
#
# COMPACT_ATOMS: atom_id res chain seq x y z
N MET A 1 -9.06 -0.35 37.92
CA MET A 1 -7.67 -0.72 37.59
C MET A 1 -7.61 -2.24 37.42
N VAL A 2 -7.41 -2.72 36.19
CA VAL A 2 -6.83 -3.99 35.70
C VAL A 2 -7.09 -3.91 34.19
N LEU A 3 -6.15 -3.37 33.41
CA LEU A 3 -5.03 -4.04 32.73
C LEU A 3 -5.49 -4.83 31.48
N LEU A 4 -4.94 -4.39 30.34
CA LEU A 4 -5.04 -4.92 28.98
C LEU A 4 -5.13 -6.45 28.92
N LEU A 5 -5.86 -6.96 27.92
CA LEU A 5 -5.45 -8.21 27.29
C LEU A 5 -5.78 -8.21 25.77
N ILE A 6 -4.69 -8.09 25.02
CA ILE A 6 -4.35 -8.77 23.76
C ILE A 6 -5.22 -8.47 22.52
N THR A 7 -4.63 -7.70 21.62
CA THR A 7 -4.77 -7.92 20.17
C THR A 7 -3.82 -9.04 19.73
N PRO A 8 -4.37 -10.15 19.23
CA PRO A 8 -3.68 -11.00 18.26
C PRO A 8 -4.66 -11.32 17.11
N LEU A 9 -4.32 -11.51 15.85
CA LEU A 9 -3.08 -11.72 15.13
C LEU A 9 -3.39 -11.37 13.67
N PHE A 10 -2.38 -10.92 12.95
CA PHE A 10 -2.21 -11.10 11.51
C PHE A 10 -3.08 -12.24 10.93
N GLN A 11 -4.01 -11.91 10.02
CA GLN A 11 -4.49 -12.88 9.04
C GLN A 11 -3.59 -12.77 7.82
N GLY A 12 -2.38 -13.31 7.98
CA GLY A 12 -1.47 -13.56 6.87
C GLY A 12 -1.79 -14.90 6.25
N VAL A 13 -1.95 -14.87 4.92
CA VAL A 13 -1.82 -15.94 3.93
C VAL A 13 -3.01 -16.91 3.81
N ALA A 14 -4.02 -16.49 3.05
CA ALA A 14 -4.73 -17.45 2.22
C ALA A 14 -3.76 -17.88 1.10
N VAL A 15 -3.24 -19.10 1.18
CA VAL A 15 -2.63 -19.77 0.03
C VAL A 15 -3.78 -20.39 -0.75
N SER A 16 -4.20 -19.73 -1.83
CA SER A 16 -5.12 -20.32 -2.79
C SER A 16 -4.33 -21.21 -3.77
N GLU A 17 -4.90 -22.37 -4.07
CA GLU A 17 -4.34 -23.42 -4.91
C GLU A 17 -4.43 -23.02 -6.39
N LYS A 18 -3.31 -22.60 -6.99
CA LYS A 18 -2.92 -22.71 -8.41
C LYS A 18 -4.07 -22.82 -9.44
N GLY A 19 -5.05 -21.93 -9.37
CA GLY A 19 -5.71 -21.29 -10.50
C GLY A 19 -4.88 -20.08 -10.92
N ASN A 20 -5.26 -19.39 -11.99
CA ASN A 20 -4.57 -18.17 -12.42
C ASN A 20 -5.04 -16.98 -11.56
N ASP A 21 -4.93 -17.12 -10.24
CA ASP A 21 -5.57 -16.27 -9.24
C ASP A 21 -5.20 -14.80 -9.45
N SER A 22 -6.21 -13.93 -9.34
CA SER A 22 -6.05 -12.51 -9.57
C SER A 22 -5.40 -11.85 -8.36
N TYR A 23 -4.24 -11.22 -8.57
CA TYR A 23 -3.52 -10.57 -7.47
C TYR A 23 -2.96 -9.20 -7.85
N ILE A 24 -2.78 -8.37 -6.84
CA ILE A 24 -2.02 -7.13 -6.88
C ILE A 24 -1.31 -6.98 -5.52
N PHE A 25 -0.04 -6.60 -5.53
CA PHE A 25 0.76 -6.42 -4.32
C PHE A 25 1.51 -5.10 -4.36
N ILE A 26 1.42 -4.31 -3.29
CA ILE A 26 2.20 -3.09 -3.10
C ILE A 26 3.63 -3.48 -2.74
N THR A 27 4.55 -3.18 -3.66
CA THR A 27 5.98 -3.48 -3.52
C THR A 27 6.80 -2.27 -3.07
N GLN A 28 6.33 -1.06 -3.37
CA GLN A 28 6.89 0.19 -2.86
C GLN A 28 5.79 1.09 -2.28
N PRO A 29 6.08 1.83 -1.19
CA PRO A 29 7.33 1.77 -0.42
C PRO A 29 7.44 0.45 0.36
N GLU A 30 8.63 -0.13 0.42
CA GLU A 30 8.90 -1.17 1.41
C GLU A 30 8.80 -0.58 2.83
N GLY A 31 8.56 -1.45 3.82
CA GLY A 31 8.72 -1.02 5.20
C GLY A 31 10.17 -0.64 5.52
N GLY A 32 10.35 0.38 6.34
CA GLY A 32 11.66 0.93 6.69
C GLY A 32 11.63 2.42 6.99
N ILE A 33 12.81 3.01 7.14
CA ILE A 33 12.99 4.43 7.40
C ILE A 33 13.63 5.07 6.17
N TYR A 34 13.03 6.16 5.71
CA TYR A 34 13.42 6.90 4.52
C TYR A 34 13.71 8.35 4.89
N LEU A 35 14.80 8.90 4.35
CA LEU A 35 15.19 10.30 4.47
C LEU A 35 15.48 10.84 3.07
N ASN A 36 14.79 11.90 2.66
CA ASN A 36 15.00 12.62 1.39
C ASN A 36 15.14 11.69 0.16
N GLY A 37 14.18 10.82 -0.10
CA GLY A 37 14.24 9.89 -1.23
C GLY A 37 14.88 8.52 -0.92
N ARG A 38 15.60 8.36 0.21
CA ARG A 38 16.50 7.22 0.40
C ARG A 38 16.20 6.42 1.66
N LYS A 39 16.08 5.10 1.51
CA LYS A 39 16.02 4.16 2.62
C LYS A 39 17.37 4.14 3.36
N ILE A 40 17.38 4.56 4.62
CA ILE A 40 18.62 4.73 5.38
C ILE A 40 19.20 3.40 5.92
N ILE A 41 18.36 2.37 6.08
CA ILE A 41 18.77 1.03 6.49
C ILE A 41 18.16 0.01 5.52
N PRO A 42 18.85 -0.34 4.41
CA PRO A 42 18.26 -1.15 3.33
C PRO A 42 17.79 -2.55 3.76
N ALA A 43 18.53 -3.19 4.67
CA ALA A 43 18.19 -4.52 5.17
C ALA A 43 17.04 -4.54 6.19
N TYR A 44 16.67 -3.37 6.74
CA TYR A 44 15.59 -3.26 7.71
C TYR A 44 14.25 -3.13 6.97
N LYS A 45 13.43 -4.17 7.04
CA LYS A 45 12.13 -4.28 6.37
C LYS A 45 11.00 -4.57 7.36
N PRO A 46 10.69 -3.65 8.29
CA PRO A 46 9.54 -3.80 9.18
C PRO A 46 8.22 -3.80 8.39
N SER A 47 7.09 -4.00 9.06
CA SER A 47 5.77 -3.84 8.45
C SER A 47 5.36 -2.38 8.21
N TRP A 48 6.00 -1.42 8.88
CA TRP A 48 5.70 0.01 8.84
C TRP A 48 6.70 0.81 8.00
N THR A 49 6.31 2.00 7.54
CA THR A 49 7.19 2.90 6.80
C THR A 49 7.24 4.27 7.47
N VAL A 50 8.43 4.86 7.59
CA VAL A 50 8.64 6.25 8.03
C VAL A 50 9.34 6.99 6.90
N MET A 51 8.77 8.12 6.47
CA MET A 51 9.34 9.00 5.44
C MET A 51 9.54 10.40 5.99
N ILE A 52 10.78 10.90 5.91
CA ILE A 52 11.17 12.22 6.42
C ILE A 52 11.78 13.03 5.28
N GLY A 53 11.34 14.28 5.12
CA GLY A 53 11.84 15.20 4.09
C GLY A 53 11.42 14.82 2.67
N TYR A 54 10.21 14.27 2.55
CA TYR A 54 9.57 13.98 1.27
C TYR A 54 8.39 14.92 1.04
N HIS A 55 8.03 15.14 -0.22
CA HIS A 55 6.79 15.83 -0.61
C HIS A 55 5.79 14.91 -1.31
N SER A 56 6.17 13.67 -1.60
CA SER A 56 5.31 12.70 -2.26
C SER A 56 5.51 11.29 -1.72
N ILE A 57 4.51 10.44 -1.93
CA ILE A 57 4.57 9.00 -1.69
C ILE A 57 4.41 8.29 -3.04
N ASP A 58 5.49 7.64 -3.49
CA ASP A 58 5.50 6.81 -4.69
C ASP A 58 5.06 5.38 -4.35
N ILE A 59 4.02 4.90 -5.04
CA ILE A 59 3.49 3.55 -4.91
C ILE A 59 3.79 2.79 -6.18
N SER A 60 4.28 1.56 -6.01
CA SER A 60 4.45 0.62 -7.11
C SER A 60 3.89 -0.73 -6.72
N THR A 61 3.28 -1.41 -7.68
CA THR A 61 2.68 -2.72 -7.49
C THR A 61 3.23 -3.75 -8.46
N VAL A 62 3.08 -5.03 -8.11
CA VAL A 62 3.19 -6.16 -9.03
C VAL A 62 1.85 -6.86 -9.03
N SER A 63 1.37 -7.25 -10.21
CA SER A 63 0.05 -7.86 -10.38
C SER A 63 0.08 -9.04 -11.35
N SER A 64 -0.97 -9.86 -11.30
CA SER A 64 -1.25 -10.84 -12.35
C SER A 64 -1.55 -10.15 -13.68
N SER A 65 -1.38 -10.87 -14.79
CA SER A 65 -1.57 -10.32 -16.15
C SER A 65 -3.03 -10.08 -16.52
N ASN A 66 -3.98 -10.54 -15.71
CA ASN A 66 -5.42 -10.37 -15.94
C ASN A 66 -6.00 -9.14 -15.21
N ILE A 67 -5.19 -8.32 -14.54
CA ILE A 67 -5.66 -7.05 -13.96
C ILE A 67 -5.83 -6.00 -15.06
N LEU A 68 -6.98 -5.32 -15.07
CA LEU A 68 -7.36 -4.31 -16.07
C LEU A 68 -7.05 -2.88 -15.61
N THR A 69 -7.32 -2.60 -14.33
CA THR A 69 -7.14 -1.27 -13.74
C THR A 69 -6.93 -1.39 -12.24
N ALA A 70 -6.22 -0.41 -11.66
CA ALA A 70 -5.99 -0.31 -10.23
C ALA A 70 -6.40 1.08 -9.71
N TYR A 71 -7.20 1.10 -8.65
CA TYR A 71 -7.58 2.29 -7.91
C TYR A 71 -6.80 2.38 -6.61
N PHE A 72 -6.00 3.42 -6.48
CA PHE A 72 -5.17 3.72 -5.32
C PHE A 72 -5.86 4.75 -4.43
N THR A 73 -5.73 4.59 -3.12
CA THR A 73 -6.28 5.52 -2.14
C THR A 73 -5.29 5.76 -1.01
N LEU A 74 -5.11 7.03 -0.65
CA LEU A 74 -4.35 7.47 0.52
C LEU A 74 -5.33 7.90 1.61
N TYR A 75 -5.39 7.14 2.70
CA TYR A 75 -6.32 7.35 3.80
C TYR A 75 -5.58 7.85 5.04
N ASN A 76 -6.03 8.96 5.64
CA ASN A 76 -5.46 9.49 6.87
C ASN A 76 -6.05 8.76 8.09
N MET A 77 -5.19 8.09 8.86
CA MET A 77 -5.60 7.30 10.02
C MET A 77 -6.16 8.14 11.17
N PHE A 78 -5.80 9.42 11.25
CA PHE A 78 -6.25 10.31 12.33
C PHE A 78 -7.57 11.01 11.99
N THR A 79 -7.66 11.64 10.82
CA THR A 79 -8.89 12.35 10.41
C THR A 79 -9.98 11.40 9.93
N ARG A 80 -9.59 10.18 9.54
CA ARG A 80 -10.45 9.15 8.97
C ARG A 80 -11.00 9.48 7.58
N ASP A 81 -10.28 10.31 6.84
CA ASP A 81 -10.67 10.75 5.49
C ASP A 81 -9.71 10.23 4.43
N THR A 82 -10.24 10.03 3.22
CA THR A 82 -9.43 9.90 2.02
C THR A 82 -8.83 11.26 1.68
N VAL A 83 -7.50 11.31 1.63
CA VAL A 83 -6.75 12.54 1.32
C VAL A 83 -6.53 12.66 -0.18
N ASP A 84 -6.30 11.53 -0.85
CA ASP A 84 -6.08 11.50 -2.30
C ASP A 84 -6.42 10.11 -2.87
N SER A 85 -6.72 10.05 -4.16
CA SER A 85 -6.99 8.81 -4.88
C SER A 85 -6.69 8.92 -6.37
N LEU A 86 -6.23 7.82 -6.97
CA LEU A 86 -5.85 7.78 -8.38
C LEU A 86 -6.28 6.47 -9.02
N LEU A 87 -6.84 6.55 -10.24
CA LEU A 87 -7.13 5.38 -11.07
C LEU A 87 -6.04 5.24 -12.13
N ASP A 88 -5.35 4.11 -12.12
CA ASP A 88 -4.40 3.73 -13.16
C ASP A 88 -5.03 2.68 -14.08
N THR A 89 -5.17 3.03 -15.36
CA THR A 89 -5.74 2.19 -16.42
C THR A 89 -4.69 1.73 -17.43
N THR A 90 -3.41 1.99 -17.17
CA THR A 90 -2.33 1.63 -18.09
C THR A 90 -1.74 0.29 -17.67
N PRO A 91 -2.07 -0.82 -18.35
CA PRO A 91 -1.47 -2.11 -18.04
C PRO A 91 0.01 -2.09 -18.42
N SER A 92 0.88 -1.91 -17.43
CA SER A 92 2.32 -2.17 -17.54
C SER A 92 2.66 -3.46 -16.79
N ASN A 93 3.95 -3.78 -16.54
CA ASN A 93 4.36 -4.90 -15.66
C ASN A 93 3.98 -4.69 -14.17
N GLY A 94 2.90 -3.94 -13.90
CA GLY A 94 2.43 -3.43 -12.62
C GLY A 94 1.63 -2.12 -12.81
N PHE A 95 1.03 -1.65 -11.72
CA PHE A 95 0.37 -0.34 -11.62
C PHE A 95 1.13 0.56 -10.65
N SER A 96 1.04 1.87 -10.83
CA SER A 96 1.74 2.82 -9.96
C SER A 96 0.96 4.10 -9.76
N CYS A 97 1.22 4.78 -8.65
CA CYS A 97 0.71 6.14 -8.43
C CYS A 97 1.72 6.96 -7.64
N ASN A 98 1.62 8.28 -7.76
CA ASN A 98 2.32 9.23 -6.92
C ASN A 98 1.29 10.09 -6.20
N PHE A 99 1.26 10.03 -4.88
CA PHE A 99 0.52 10.99 -4.07
C PHE A 99 1.42 12.19 -3.81
N SER A 100 1.08 13.34 -4.38
CA SER A 100 1.87 14.58 -4.28
C SER A 100 1.36 15.49 -3.18
N ASN A 101 2.24 16.35 -2.63
CA ASN A 101 1.91 17.32 -1.58
C ASN A 101 1.25 16.70 -0.34
N VAL A 102 1.68 15.50 0.03
CA VAL A 102 1.09 14.77 1.16
C VAL A 102 1.40 15.53 2.45
N PRO A 103 0.37 15.90 3.26
CA PRO A 103 0.61 16.60 4.51
C PRO A 103 1.28 15.68 5.54
N ARG A 104 1.74 16.26 6.64
CA ARG A 104 2.26 15.47 7.76
C ARG A 104 1.14 14.57 8.33
N GLY A 105 1.41 13.29 8.53
CA GLY A 105 0.40 12.38 9.08
C GLY A 105 0.82 10.92 9.16
N SER A 106 -0.15 10.07 9.54
CA SER A 106 -0.06 8.62 9.46
C SER A 106 -1.12 8.12 8.50
N TYR A 107 -0.72 7.30 7.54
CA TYR A 107 -1.54 6.93 6.40
C TYR A 107 -1.65 5.42 6.23
N ILE A 108 -2.77 5.02 5.62
CA ILE A 108 -2.95 3.73 4.96
C ILE A 108 -2.94 4.01 3.47
N VAL A 109 -2.19 3.21 2.72
CA VAL A 109 -2.34 3.14 1.27
C VAL A 109 -3.08 1.86 0.96
N MET A 110 -4.13 1.95 0.15
CA MET A 110 -4.87 0.81 -0.37
C MET A 110 -4.84 0.83 -1.89
N VAL A 111 -4.80 -0.35 -2.47
CA VAL A 111 -5.03 -0.57 -3.90
C VAL A 111 -6.14 -1.60 -4.08
N ILE A 112 -7.11 -1.28 -4.92
CA ILE A 112 -8.18 -2.19 -5.33
C ILE A 112 -8.14 -2.26 -6.85
N ALA A 113 -8.10 -3.46 -7.39
CA ALA A 113 -7.91 -3.68 -8.82
C ALA A 113 -9.00 -4.57 -9.40
N LEU A 114 -9.46 -4.23 -10.60
CA LEU A 114 -10.44 -5.00 -11.35
C LEU A 114 -9.72 -6.05 -12.18
N ALA A 115 -10.15 -7.30 -12.07
CA ALA A 115 -9.58 -8.42 -12.81
C ALA A 115 -10.54 -8.93 -13.89
N LEU A 116 -9.95 -9.44 -14.99
CA LEU A 116 -10.64 -10.19 -16.03
C LEU A 116 -10.74 -11.68 -15.64
N ASP A 117 -11.22 -11.94 -14.43
CA ASP A 117 -11.59 -13.27 -13.94
C ASP A 117 -13.00 -13.19 -13.32
N PRO A 118 -14.00 -13.87 -13.88
CA PRO A 118 -15.36 -13.81 -13.34
C PRO A 118 -15.50 -14.49 -11.97
N ASN A 119 -14.59 -15.40 -11.59
CA ASN A 119 -14.59 -16.04 -10.28
C ASN A 119 -13.87 -15.17 -9.23
N GLU A 120 -12.86 -14.41 -9.66
CA GLU A 120 -12.09 -13.48 -8.82
C GLU A 120 -12.03 -12.07 -9.44
N PRO A 121 -13.15 -11.34 -9.49
CA PRO A 121 -13.21 -10.07 -10.24
C PRO A 121 -12.44 -8.92 -9.58
N VAL A 122 -11.97 -9.09 -8.35
CA VAL A 122 -11.31 -8.05 -7.56
C VAL A 122 -10.07 -8.60 -6.89
N ALA A 123 -8.95 -7.91 -7.08
CA ALA A 123 -7.73 -8.08 -6.29
C ALA A 123 -7.50 -6.84 -5.43
N SER A 124 -6.89 -6.98 -4.25
CA SER A 124 -6.60 -5.83 -3.40
C SER A 124 -5.39 -6.07 -2.50
N ASP A 125 -4.71 -4.98 -2.13
CA ASP A 125 -3.65 -4.98 -1.14
C ASP A 125 -3.59 -3.63 -0.41
N TRP A 126 -2.93 -3.59 0.73
CA TRP A 126 -2.81 -2.39 1.55
C TRP A 126 -1.51 -2.36 2.34
N ARG A 127 -1.07 -1.15 2.71
CA ARG A 127 0.04 -0.94 3.64
C ARG A 127 -0.29 0.09 4.69
N ALA A 128 0.02 -0.25 5.93
CA ALA A 128 -0.07 0.64 7.07
C ALA A 128 0.88 0.21 8.21
N PRO A 129 1.32 1.16 9.07
CA PRO A 129 1.21 2.60 8.89
C PRO A 129 2.34 3.14 8.00
N ILE A 130 2.04 4.19 7.23
CA ILE A 130 3.04 5.08 6.63
C ILE A 130 3.05 6.38 7.42
N ILE A 131 4.09 6.61 8.20
CA ILE A 131 4.33 7.87 8.91
C ILE A 131 5.06 8.81 7.95
N PHE A 132 4.43 9.94 7.62
CA PHE A 132 4.93 10.89 6.65
C PHE A 132 5.20 12.25 7.31
N ILE A 133 6.43 12.73 7.21
CA ILE A 133 6.90 14.00 7.78
C ILE A 133 7.57 14.81 6.66
N PRO A 134 6.81 15.67 5.96
CA PRO A 134 7.40 16.58 4.98
C PRO A 134 8.28 17.61 5.71
N LEU A 135 9.37 18.03 5.06
CA LEU A 135 10.28 19.09 5.50
C LEU A 135 10.27 20.24 4.50
#